data_AF-A0A9D4CFL4-F1
#
_entry.id   AF-A0A9D4CFL4-F1
#
_cell.length_a   1.000
_cell.length_b   1.000
_cell.length_c   1.000
_cell.angle_alpha   90.00
_cell.angle_beta   90.00
_cell.angle_gamma   90.00
#
_symmetry.space_group_name_H-M   'P 1'
#
loop_
_entity.id
_entity.type
_entity.pdbx_description
1 polymer ?
#
loop_
_entity_poly.entity_id
_entity_poly.type
_entity_poly.pdbx_seq_one_letter_code
_entity_poly.pdbx_strand_id
1 'polypeptide(L)' 'MERSSRGPDDPRLNVDLITGIYIERPRHPEYNNLQTRIDTFTDWPAHLDQDTRQLAELGFFHVGRFVFI' A
#
# COMPACT_ATOMS: atom_id res chain seq x y z
N MET A 1 0.28 -4.17 -18.51
CA MET A 1 1.76 -4.15 -18.52
C MET A 1 2.27 -4.12 -17.09
N GLU A 2 2.20 -5.22 -16.37
CA GLU A 2 3.10 -5.49 -15.25
C GLU A 2 3.38 -6.99 -15.42
N ARG A 3 4.50 -7.29 -16.08
CA ARG A 3 4.98 -8.66 -16.18
C ARG A 3 5.17 -9.13 -14.74
N SER A 4 4.69 -10.32 -14.45
CA SER A 4 4.96 -11.02 -13.19
C SER A 4 6.47 -10.93 -12.89
N SER A 5 6.86 -10.00 -12.02
CA SER A 5 8.25 -9.82 -11.55
C SER A 5 8.69 -10.93 -10.60
N ARG A 6 7.82 -11.91 -10.36
CA ARG A 6 8.05 -13.09 -9.52
C ARG A 6 8.87 -14.11 -10.31
N GLY A 7 10.17 -13.82 -10.43
CA GLY A 7 11.16 -14.81 -10.86
C GLY A 7 11.52 -15.76 -9.71
N PRO A 8 12.04 -16.96 -10.01
CA PRO A 8 12.56 -17.89 -9.00
C PRO A 8 13.75 -17.32 -8.20
N ASP A 9 14.31 -16.19 -8.65
CA ASP A 9 15.47 -15.54 -8.06
C ASP A 9 15.11 -14.41 -7.09
N ASP A 10 13.82 -14.23 -6.72
CA ASP A 10 13.41 -13.17 -5.79
C ASP A 10 13.98 -13.43 -4.38
N PRO A 11 14.86 -12.56 -3.86
CA PRO A 11 15.46 -12.71 -2.52
C PRO A 11 14.42 -12.69 -1.38
N ARG A 12 13.18 -12.30 -1.66
CA ARG A 12 12.06 -12.29 -0.70
C ARG A 12 11.50 -13.69 -0.38
N LEU A 13 11.91 -14.74 -1.09
CA LEU A 13 11.50 -16.13 -0.83
C LEU A 13 12.18 -16.78 0.39
N ASN A 14 13.05 -16.05 1.10
CA ASN A 14 13.88 -16.62 2.17
C ASN A 14 13.24 -16.64 3.58
N VAL A 15 11.91 -16.63 3.70
CA VAL A 15 11.21 -16.60 5.01
C VAL A 15 10.23 -17.76 5.23
N ASP A 16 10.18 -18.75 4.34
CA ASP A 16 9.01 -19.62 4.21
C ASP A 16 9.05 -20.94 5.00
N LEU A 17 10.20 -21.32 5.57
CA LEU A 17 10.41 -22.72 5.94
C LEU A 17 10.03 -23.10 7.39
N ILE A 18 9.63 -22.15 8.24
CA ILE A 18 9.34 -22.45 9.66
C ILE A 18 7.83 -22.58 9.94
N THR A 19 6.96 -21.91 9.18
CA THR A 19 5.50 -21.92 9.40
C THR A 19 4.67 -22.35 8.19
N GLY A 20 5.28 -22.45 7.00
CA GLY A 20 4.56 -22.72 5.75
C GLY A 20 3.59 -21.60 5.32
N ILE A 21 3.66 -20.43 5.97
CA ILE A 21 2.85 -19.26 5.63
C ILE A 21 3.75 -18.26 4.90
N TYR A 22 3.56 -18.13 3.59
CA TYR A 22 4.18 -17.06 2.80
C TYR A 22 3.45 -15.74 3.06
N ILE A 23 4.07 -14.84 3.80
CA ILE A 23 3.58 -13.46 3.97
C ILE A 23 4.45 -12.56 3.11
N GLU A 24 3.90 -12.11 1.99
CA GLU A 24 4.56 -11.10 1.16
C GLU A 24 4.83 -9.85 2.01
N ARG A 25 6.05 -9.31 1.91
CA ARG A 25 6.36 -8.02 2.52
C ARG A 25 5.43 -6.96 1.90
N PRO A 26 4.80 -6.09 2.71
CA PRO A 26 4.01 -4.99 2.19
C PRO A 26 4.80 -4.18 1.18
N ARG A 27 4.18 -3.81 0.05
CA ARG A 27 4.83 -3.02 -1.01
C ARG A 27 5.27 -1.64 -0.52
N HIS A 28 4.53 -1.09 0.44
CA HIS A 28 4.81 0.20 1.06
C HIS A 28 4.81 0.08 2.60
N PRO A 29 5.90 -0.42 3.21
CA PRO A 29 6.01 -0.60 4.66
C PRO A 29 5.85 0.70 5.46
N GLU A 30 6.17 1.85 4.87
CA GLU A 30 6.02 3.18 5.45
C GLU A 30 4.57 3.53 5.80
N TYR A 31 3.60 2.91 5.13
CA TYR A 31 2.16 3.12 5.36
C TYR A 31 1.52 1.99 6.18
N ASN A 32 2.30 1.20 6.93
CA ASN A 32 1.75 0.11 7.75
C ASN A 32 0.86 0.62 8.89
N ASN A 33 1.18 1.80 9.44
CA ASN A 33 0.38 2.43 10.49
C ASN A 33 -0.88 3.10 9.90
N LEU A 34 -2.03 2.88 10.54
CA LEU A 34 -3.32 3.44 10.11
C LEU A 34 -3.30 4.99 10.11
N GLN A 35 -2.75 5.61 11.15
CA GLN A 35 -2.68 7.07 11.24
C GLN A 35 -1.84 7.62 10.10
N THR A 36 -0.70 6.99 9.77
CA THR A 36 0.11 7.40 8.62
C THR A 36 -0.67 7.34 7.31
N ARG A 37 -1.58 6.38 7.14
CA ARG A 37 -2.48 6.35 5.97
C ARG A 37 -3.51 7.48 6.01
N ILE A 38 -4.16 7.72 7.15
CA ILE A 38 -5.12 8.82 7.32
C ILE A 38 -4.45 10.17 6.97
N ASP A 39 -3.23 10.38 7.44
CA ASP A 39 -2.47 11.62 7.23
C ASP A 39 -2.13 11.88 5.75
N THR A 40 -2.21 10.87 4.88
CA THR A 40 -1.99 11.08 3.43
C THR A 40 -3.16 11.81 2.74
N PHE A 41 -4.35 11.81 3.34
CA PHE A 41 -5.58 12.35 2.75
C PHE A 41 -5.74 13.87 2.95
N THR A 42 -4.66 14.61 3.24
CA THR A 42 -4.70 16.07 3.47
C THR A 42 -5.31 16.84 2.29
N ASP A 43 -5.04 16.41 1.06
CA ASP A 43 -5.56 17.04 -0.17
C ASP A 43 -6.69 16.22 -0.80
N TRP A 44 -7.41 15.41 -0.02
CA TRP A 44 -8.53 14.62 -0.52
C TRP A 44 -9.62 15.55 -1.09
N PRO A 45 -10.06 15.37 -2.36
CA PRO A 45 -11.01 16.27 -2.97
C PRO A 45 -12.36 16.30 -2.24
N ALA A 46 -12.83 17.48 -1.84
CA ALA A 46 -14.08 17.65 -1.10
C ALA A 46 -15.36 17.24 -1.86
N HIS A 47 -15.27 17.01 -3.18
CA HIS A 47 -16.39 16.52 -3.99
C HIS A 47 -16.51 14.99 -4.00
N LEU A 48 -15.60 14.28 -3.31
CA LEU A 48 -15.63 12.84 -3.17
C LEU A 48 -16.31 12.47 -1.84
N ASP A 49 -17.32 11.61 -1.93
CA ASP A 49 -18.15 11.21 -0.77
C ASP A 49 -17.50 10.14 0.11
N GLN A 50 -16.39 9.54 -0.33
CA GLN A 50 -15.71 8.48 0.42
C GLN A 50 -15.09 9.02 1.70
N ASP A 51 -15.34 8.32 2.81
CA ASP A 51 -14.70 8.58 4.09
C ASP A 51 -13.22 8.17 4.02
N THR A 52 -12.33 9.14 4.21
CA THR A 52 -10.87 8.94 4.18
C THR A 52 -10.41 8.00 5.28
N ARG A 53 -11.10 7.96 6.42
CA ARG A 53 -10.80 7.01 7.50
C ARG A 53 -11.14 5.59 7.07
N GLN A 54 -12.32 5.38 6.48
CA GLN A 54 -12.74 4.08 5.98
C GLN A 54 -11.77 3.57 4.89
N LEU A 55 -11.34 4.45 3.99
CA LEU A 55 -10.32 4.13 2.98
C LEU A 55 -9.00 3.68 3.64
N ALA A 56 -8.53 4.40 4.66
CA ALA A 56 -7.33 4.04 5.40
C ALA A 56 -7.45 2.70 6.14
N GLU A 57 -8.62 2.38 6.70
CA GLU A 57 -8.92 1.10 7.35
C GLU A 57 -8.90 -0.07 6.35
N LEU A 58 -9.31 0.19 5.10
CA LEU A 58 -9.22 -0.78 3.98
C LEU A 58 -7.80 -0.92 3.39
N GLY A 59 -6.82 -0.17 3.89
CA GLY A 59 -5.43 -0.21 3.45
C GLY A 59 -5.08 0.76 2.33
N PHE A 60 -5.98 1.66 1.93
CA PHE A 60 -5.68 2.72 0.96
C PHE A 60 -4.92 3.87 1.61
N PHE A 61 -4.13 4.58 0.79
CA PHE A 61 -3.47 5.83 1.12
C PHE A 61 -3.46 6.72 -0.13
N HIS A 62 -3.40 8.02 0.06
CA HIS A 62 -3.44 9.02 -1.00
C HIS A 62 -2.01 9.42 -1.43
N VAL A 63 -1.75 9.42 -2.73
CA VAL A 63 -0.41 9.67 -3.31
C VAL A 63 -0.17 11.13 -3.71
N GLY A 64 -1.09 12.03 -3.35
CA GLY A 64 -1.05 13.45 -3.71
C GLY A 64 -1.71 13.76 -5.06
N ARG A 65 -1.81 15.06 -5.36
CA ARG A 65 -2.38 15.56 -6.62
C ARG A 65 -1.28 15.70 -7.67
N PHE A 66 -1.40 14.96 -8.76
CA PHE A 66 -0.59 15.18 -9.95
C PHE A 66 -1.04 16.48 -10.63
N VAL A 67 -0.21 17.53 -10.56
CA VAL A 67 -0.36 18.71 -11.39
C VAL A 67 0.48 18.50 -12.63
N PHE A 68 -0.15 18.28 -13.79
CA PHE A 68 0.54 18.36 -15.07
C PHE A 68 0.68 19.85 -15.41
N ILE A 69 1.92 20.33 -15.43
CA ILE A 69 2.32 21.64 -15.99
C ILE A 69 2.65 21.50 -17.48
#